data_AF-A0A3Q9RJL0-F1
#
_entry.id   AF-A0A3Q9RJL0-F1
#
_cell.length_a   1.000
_cell.length_b   1.000
_cell.length_c   1.000
_cell.angle_alpha   90.00
_cell.angle_beta   90.00
_cell.angle_gamma   90.00
#
_symmetry.space_group_name_H-M   'P 1'
#
loop_
_entity.id
_entity.type
_entity.pdbx_description
1 polymer ?
#
loop_
_entity_poly.entity_id
_entity_poly.type
_entity_poly.pdbx_seq_one_letter_code
_entity_poly.pdbx_strand_id
1 'polypeptide(L)' 'MTFQEMLASFNGRTVEVFIPNAITEGTLQSVTSTFVVVQENPTMYGPGDTLNIPISSIISVRVLG' A
#
# COMPACT_ATOMS: atom_id res chain seq x y z
N MET A 1 -15.71 -6.49 -10.50
CA MET A 1 -14.60 -6.39 -9.54
C MET A 1 -13.55 -5.48 -10.14
N THR A 2 -13.36 -4.32 -9.53
CA THR A 2 -12.32 -3.35 -9.90
C THR A 2 -11.01 -3.70 -9.21
N PHE A 3 -9.90 -3.09 -9.66
CA PHE A 3 -8.60 -3.20 -8.98
C PHE A 3 -8.70 -2.80 -7.51
N GLN A 4 -9.43 -1.72 -7.20
CA GLN A 4 -9.63 -1.22 -5.86
C GLN A 4 -10.41 -2.20 -4.98
N GLU A 5 -11.52 -2.74 -5.51
CA GLU A 5 -12.33 -3.75 -4.81
C GLU A 5 -11.52 -5.01 -4.52
N MET A 6 -10.72 -5.46 -5.49
CA MET A 6 -9.84 -6.61 -5.31
C MET A 6 -8.76 -6.31 -4.26
N LEU A 7 -8.09 -5.16 -4.35
CA LEU A 7 -7.02 -4.81 -3.41
C LEU A 7 -7.56 -4.63 -1.98
N ALA A 8 -8.75 -4.05 -1.81
CA ALA A 8 -9.39 -3.87 -0.52
C ALA A 8 -9.63 -5.19 0.23
N SER A 9 -9.77 -6.32 -0.48
CA SER A 9 -9.90 -7.64 0.13
C SER A 9 -8.64 -8.10 0.90
N PHE A 10 -7.52 -7.40 0.71
CA PHE A 10 -6.24 -7.65 1.38
C PHE A 10 -5.94 -6.65 2.50
N ASN A 11 -6.91 -5.86 2.97
CA ASN A 11 -6.70 -4.99 4.13
C ASN A 11 -6.18 -5.81 5.33
N GLY A 12 -5.17 -5.28 6.01
CA GLY A 12 -4.42 -5.91 7.09
C GLY A 12 -3.25 -6.79 6.63
N ARG A 13 -3.04 -6.97 5.32
CA ARG A 13 -1.91 -7.75 4.77
C ARG A 13 -0.72 -6.85 4.48
N THR A 14 0.48 -7.41 4.55
CA THR A 14 1.69 -6.74 4.08
C THR A 14 1.68 -6.68 2.55
N VAL A 15 2.00 -5.52 2.00
CA VAL A 15 2.05 -5.27 0.56
C VAL A 15 3.32 -4.51 0.19
N GLU A 16 3.84 -4.79 -1.01
CA GLU A 16 4.80 -3.93 -1.71
C GLU A 16 4.04 -3.15 -2.78
N VAL A 17 4.12 -1.83 -2.74
CA VAL A 17 3.50 -0.93 -3.70
C VAL A 17 4.60 -0.34 -4.59
N PHE A 18 4.46 -0.57 -5.90
CA PHE A 18 5.39 -0.06 -6.91
C PHE A 18 4.84 1.23 -7.48
N ILE A 19 5.59 2.32 -7.35
CA ILE A 19 5.30 3.64 -7.90
C ILE A 19 6.49 4.11 -8.77
N PRO A 20 6.35 5.15 -9.61
CA PRO A 20 7.47 5.66 -10.38
C PRO A 20 8.69 5.95 -9.52
N ASN A 21 9.79 5.27 -9.80
CA ASN A 21 11.10 5.42 -9.16
C ASN A 21 11.18 5.03 -7.67
N ALA A 22 10.15 4.39 -7.10
CA ALA A 22 10.18 3.96 -5.70
C ALA A 22 9.33 2.71 -5.44
N ILE A 23 9.65 2.02 -4.35
CA ILE A 23 8.89 0.88 -3.82
C ILE A 23 8.66 1.16 -2.34
N THR A 24 7.43 0.98 -1.89
CA THR A 24 7.05 1.09 -0.48
C THR A 24 6.52 -0.25 -0.01
N GLU A 25 7.02 -0.73 1.13
CA GLU A 25 6.50 -1.92 1.80
C GLU A 25 5.80 -1.53 3.11
N GLY A 26 4.64 -2.12 3.37
CA GLY A 26 3.94 -1.94 4.64
C GLY A 26 2.62 -2.69 4.72
N THR A 27 1.88 -2.47 5.79
CA THR A 27 0.55 -3.06 5.99
C THR A 27 -0.49 -2.23 5.23
N LEU A 28 -1.25 -2.87 4.35
CA LEU A 28 -2.39 -2.25 3.67
C LEU A 28 -3.50 -1.95 4.68
N GLN A 29 -3.81 -0.68 4.89
CA GLN A 29 -4.82 -0.26 5.87
C GLN A 29 -6.20 -0.09 5.22
N SER A 30 -6.23 0.61 4.09
CA SER A 30 -7.47 0.86 3.36
C SER A 30 -7.22 1.18 1.89
N VAL A 31 -8.25 0.97 1.08
CA VAL A 31 -8.28 1.33 -0.34
C VAL A 31 -9.53 2.16 -0.57
N THR A 32 -9.36 3.34 -1.14
CA THR A 32 -10.45 4.26 -1.50
C THR A 32 -10.52 4.40 -3.02
N SER A 33 -11.36 5.30 -3.53
CA SER A 33 -11.38 5.63 -4.97
C SER A 33 -10.13 6.38 -5.43
N THR A 34 -9.42 7.07 -4.53
CA THR A 34 -8.30 7.96 -4.87
C THR A 34 -6.96 7.51 -4.29
N PHE A 35 -6.95 6.84 -3.14
CA PHE A 35 -5.74 6.47 -2.41
C PHE A 35 -5.73 5.01 -1.98
N VAL A 36 -4.52 4.45 -1.96
CA VAL A 36 -4.14 3.26 -1.19
C VAL A 36 -3.40 3.74 0.05
N VAL A 37 -3.87 3.35 1.23
CA VAL A 37 -3.27 3.74 2.51
C VAL A 37 -2.43 2.58 3.02
N VAL A 38 -1.14 2.82 3.18
CA VAL A 38 -0.17 1.83 3.67
C VAL A 38 0.46 2.36 4.95
N GLN A 39 0.51 1.52 5.97
CA GLN A 39 1.31 1.78 7.17
C GLN A 39 2.67 1.13 6.97
N GLU A 40 3.73 1.94 6.83
CA GLU A 40 5.08 1.42 6.70
C GLU A 40 5.48 0.60 7.92
N ASN A 41 6.33 -0.40 7.68
CA ASN A 41 6.90 -1.20 8.75
C ASN A 41 7.83 -0.32 9.60
N PRO A 42 7.79 -0.45 10.94
CA PRO A 42 8.73 0.26 11.80
C PRO A 42 10.16 -0.14 11.48
N THR A 43 11.07 0.83 11.52
CA THR A 43 12.49 0.61 11.30
C THR A 43 13.25 0.67 12.62
N MET A 44 14.53 0.31 12.61
CA MET A 44 15.39 0.50 13.78
C MET A 44 15.54 1.97 14.21
N TYR A 45 15.19 2.92 13.34
CA TYR A 45 15.35 4.35 13.56
C TYR A 45 14.04 5.06 13.96
N GLY A 46 12.91 4.37 13.99
CA GLY A 46 11.64 4.97 14.39
C GLY A 46 10.40 4.19 13.96
N PRO A 47 9.20 4.64 14.39
CA PRO A 47 7.94 4.11 13.89
C PRO A 47 7.85 4.33 12.37
N GLY A 48 7.16 3.43 11.66
CA GLY A 48 6.85 3.64 10.25
C GLY A 48 5.77 4.71 10.09
N ASP A 49 5.76 5.38 8.95
CA ASP A 49 4.77 6.41 8.65
C ASP A 49 3.52 5.82 7.98
N THR A 50 2.39 6.53 8.10
CA THR A 50 1.21 6.25 7.29
C THR A 50 1.31 6.98 5.96
N LEU A 51 1.33 6.23 4.87
CA LEU A 51 1.44 6.75 3.50
C LEU A 51 0.10 6.69 2.77
N ASN A 52 -0.28 7.83 2.19
CA ASN A 52 -1.43 7.94 1.28
C ASN A 52 -0.93 7.97 -0.17
N ILE A 53 -0.99 6.82 -0.86
CA ILE A 53 -0.44 6.66 -2.21
C ILE A 53 -1.57 6.87 -3.23
N PRO A 54 -1.47 7.86 -4.15
CA PRO A 54 -2.48 8.06 -5.18
C PRO A 54 -2.59 6.84 -6.09
N ILE A 55 -3.80 6.29 -6.27
CA ILE A 55 -4.03 5.12 -7.12
C ILE A 55 -3.52 5.34 -8.54
N SER A 56 -3.64 6.57 -9.07
CA SER A 56 -3.15 6.94 -10.39
C SER A 56 -1.63 6.83 -10.57
N SER A 57 -0.87 6.78 -9.47
CA SER A 57 0.58 6.60 -9.49
C SER A 57 1.03 5.15 -9.30
N ILE A 58 0.11 4.24 -8.98
CA ILE A 58 0.45 2.84 -8.71
C ILE A 58 0.64 2.09 -10.02
N ILE A 59 1.83 1.50 -10.19
CA ILE A 59 2.15 0.64 -11.33
C ILE A 59 1.64 -0.78 -11.06
N SER A 60 1.91 -1.29 -9.85
CA SER A 60 1.45 -2.59 -9.39
C SER A 60 1.50 -2.68 -7.87
N VAL A 61 0.78 -3.66 -7.32
CA VAL A 61 0.84 -4.01 -5.90
C VAL A 61 1.09 -5.52 -5.80
N ARG A 62 2.04 -5.90 -4.95
CA ARG A 62 2.31 -7.30 -4.61
C ARG A 62 1.89 -7.55 -3.17
N VAL A 63 1.04 -8.54 -2.96
CA VAL A 63 0.63 -8.96 -1.61
C VAL A 63 1.65 -9.97 -1.09
N LEU A 64 2.23 -9.67 0.06
CA LEU A 64 3.13 -10.55 0.79
C LEU A 64 2.28 -11.38 1.78
N GLY A 65 2.60 -12.68 1.88
CA GLY A 65 1.80 -13.72 2.55
C GLY A 65 1.36 -13.41 3.98
#